data_AF-A0A6M3XL32-F1
#
_entry.id   AF-A0A6M3XL32-F1
#
_cell.length_a   1.000
_cell.length_b   1.000
_cell.length_c   1.000
_cell.angle_alpha   90.00
_cell.angle_beta   90.00
_cell.angle_gamma   90.00
#
_symmetry.space_group_name_H-M   'P 1'
#
loop_
_entity.id
_entity.type
_entity.pdbx_description
1 polymer ?
#
loop_
_entity_poly.entity_id
_entity_poly.type
_entity_poly.pdbx_seq_one_letter_code
_entity_poly.pdbx_strand_id
1 'polypeptide(L)' 'MLSRKGFFMQTDFTRLIDLTSSAVDLTVWVKADADLDDAFEAICDDTGERLRVNGWMFEVVS' A
#
# COMPACT_ATOMS: atom_id res chain seq x y z
N MET A 1 -19.65 -5.79 11.63
CA MET A 1 -19.09 -4.48 11.20
C MET A 1 -18.28 -3.91 12.35
N LEU A 2 -17.14 -4.52 12.66
CA LEU A 2 -16.30 -4.16 13.80
C LEU A 2 -15.25 -3.12 13.37
N SER A 3 -15.37 -1.93 13.96
CA SER A 3 -14.35 -0.92 14.22
C SER A 3 -12.96 -1.11 13.56
N ARG A 4 -12.78 -0.65 12.32
CA ARG A 4 -11.45 -0.44 11.69
C ARG A 4 -10.75 0.84 12.18
N LYS A 5 -11.41 1.69 12.98
CA LYS A 5 -10.91 3.02 13.38
C LYS A 5 -9.80 3.01 14.44
N GLY A 6 -9.50 1.87 15.07
CA GLY A 6 -8.55 1.80 16.20
C GLY A 6 -7.09 1.57 15.82
N PHE A 7 -6.79 1.08 14.62
CA PHE A 7 -5.41 0.72 14.22
C PHE A 7 -4.56 1.92 13.79
N PHE A 8 -5.19 3.07 13.49
CA PHE A 8 -4.56 4.26 12.90
C PHE A 8 -3.82 5.18 13.87
N MET A 9 -3.82 4.94 15.17
CA MET A 9 -3.31 5.93 16.13
C MET A 9 -1.78 5.89 16.36
N GLN A 10 -1.03 4.93 15.79
CA GLN A 10 0.42 4.77 16.06
C GLN A 10 1.25 4.22 14.88
N THR A 11 0.82 4.42 13.63
CA THR A 11 1.62 3.99 12.47
C THR A 11 1.90 5.18 11.57
N ASP A 12 3.16 5.36 11.14
CA ASP A 12 3.58 6.44 10.23
C ASP A 12 2.93 6.35 8.82
N PHE A 13 2.10 5.33 8.59
CA PHE A 13 1.39 5.03 7.35
C PHE A 13 0.08 5.84 7.27
N THR A 14 0.16 7.03 6.70
CA THR A 14 -0.91 8.04 6.73
C THR A 14 -1.46 8.40 5.35
N ARG A 15 -0.84 7.91 4.27
CA ARG A 15 -1.26 8.16 2.89
C ARG A 15 -1.84 6.89 2.30
N LEU A 16 -3.09 6.93 1.83
CA LEU A 16 -3.73 5.83 1.11
C LEU A 16 -3.46 5.96 -0.38
N ILE A 17 -3.07 4.86 -1.03
CA ILE A 17 -2.84 4.78 -2.47
C ILE A 17 -3.44 3.48 -3.04
N ASP A 18 -3.72 3.49 -4.34
CA ASP A 18 -4.12 2.32 -5.09
C ASP A 18 -2.95 1.81 -5.95
N LEU A 19 -2.71 0.50 -5.89
CA LEU A 19 -1.73 -0.24 -6.67
C LEU A 19 -2.48 -1.19 -7.60
N THR A 20 -2.46 -0.88 -8.90
CA THR A 20 -3.11 -1.69 -9.93
C THR A 20 -2.07 -2.44 -10.76
N SER A 21 -2.33 -3.71 -11.01
CA SER A 21 -1.57 -4.58 -11.91
C SER A 21 -2.50 -5.42 -12.76
N SER A 22 -1.96 -6.19 -13.72
CA SER A 22 -2.76 -7.14 -14.51
C SER A 22 -3.33 -8.30 -13.69
N ALA A 23 -2.75 -8.59 -12.53
CA ALA A 23 -3.15 -9.73 -11.69
C ALA A 23 -4.05 -9.32 -10.52
N VAL A 24 -3.82 -8.13 -9.94
CA VAL A 24 -4.49 -7.67 -8.72
C VAL A 24 -4.59 -6.14 -8.67
N ASP A 25 -5.64 -5.68 -7.99
CA ASP A 25 -5.83 -4.31 -7.50
C ASP A 25 -5.73 -4.33 -5.97
N LEU A 26 -4.88 -3.47 -5.40
CA LEU A 26 -4.66 -3.36 -3.97
C LEU A 26 -4.74 -1.91 -3.51
N THR A 27 -5.55 -1.66 -2.48
CA THR A 27 -5.54 -0.39 -1.76
C THR A 27 -4.65 -0.53 -0.52
N VAL A 28 -3.63 0.34 -0.41
CA VAL A 28 -2.61 0.23 0.64
C VAL A 28 -2.30 1.58 1.29
N TRP A 29 -1.97 1.54 2.57
CA TRP A 29 -1.44 2.68 3.32
C TRP A 29 0.08 2.69 3.23
N VAL A 30 0.66 3.85 2.95
CA VAL A 30 2.10 4.10 2.88
C VAL A 30 2.47 5.27 3.80
N LYS A 31 3.76 5.40 4.13
CA LYS A 31 4.25 6.58 4.85
C LYS A 31 4.04 7.84 4.00
N ALA A 32 3.81 8.99 4.64
CA ALA A 32 3.55 10.24 3.95
C ALA A 32 4.69 10.64 2.98
N ASP A 33 5.92 10.34 3.39
CA ASP A 33 7.18 10.61 2.69
C ASP A 33 7.75 9.36 1.99
N ALA A 34 6.95 8.28 1.86
CA ALA A 34 7.39 7.07 1.17
C ALA A 34 7.77 7.40 -0.27
N ASP A 35 9.02 7.06 -0.60
CA ASP A 35 9.53 7.03 -1.97
C ASP A 35 8.91 5.83 -2.69
N LEU A 36 7.93 6.10 -3.56
CA LEU A 36 7.24 5.07 -4.32
C LEU A 36 8.07 4.55 -5.50
N ASP A 37 9.21 5.20 -5.77
CA ASP A 37 10.08 4.84 -6.86
C ASP A 37 11.08 3.72 -6.49
N ASP A 38 11.27 3.43 -5.20
CA ASP A 38 12.13 2.36 -4.68
C ASP A 38 11.31 1.32 -3.89
N ALA A 39 11.95 0.37 -3.22
CA ALA A 39 11.30 -0.53 -2.30
C ALA A 39 10.72 0.22 -1.09
N PHE A 40 9.39 0.22 -0.94
CA PHE A 40 8.69 0.82 0.17
C PHE A 40 7.85 -0.20 0.95
N GLU A 41 7.61 0.10 2.22
CA GLU A 41 6.68 -0.65 3.04
C GLU A 41 5.26 -0.10 2.85
N ALA A 42 4.27 -0.99 2.86
CA ALA A 42 2.86 -0.62 2.83
C ALA A 42 2.03 -1.51 3.78
N ILE A 43 0.85 -1.06 4.15
CA ILE A 43 -0.14 -1.86 4.89
C ILE A 43 -1.36 -2.05 4.00
N CYS A 44 -1.77 -3.29 3.75
CA CYS A 44 -3.02 -3.56 3.02
C CYS A 44 -4.22 -3.01 3.80
N ASP A 45 -5.08 -2.20 3.16
CA ASP A 45 -6.26 -1.62 3.82
C ASP A 45 -7.28 -2.68 4.26
N ASP A 46 -7.38 -3.77 3.51
CA ASP A 46 -8.36 -4.82 3.77
C ASP A 46 -7.91 -5.84 4.82
N THR A 47 -6.66 -6.30 4.75
CA THR A 47 -6.14 -7.35 5.65
C THR A 47 -5.36 -6.79 6.83
N GLY A 48 -4.84 -5.56 6.73
CA GLY A 48 -3.92 -4.98 7.71
C GLY A 48 -2.51 -5.59 7.67
N GLU A 49 -2.20 -6.43 6.69
CA GLU A 49 -0.89 -7.05 6.55
C GLU A 49 0.15 -6.06 6.04
N ARG A 50 1.39 -6.21 6.55
CA ARG A 50 2.54 -5.45 6.06
C ARG A 50 3.10 -6.07 4.79
N LEU A 51 3.24 -5.24 3.77
CA LEU A 51 3.76 -5.59 2.47
C LEU A 51 5.07 -4.85 2.25
N ARG A 52 6.02 -5.54 1.60
CA ARG A 52 7.17 -4.88 0.97
C ARG A 52 6.87 -4.79 -0.51
N VAL A 53 6.69 -3.57 -1.00
CA VAL A 53 6.39 -3.28 -2.40
C VAL A 53 7.67 -2.76 -3.03
N ASN A 54 8.08 -3.33 -4.15
CA ASN A 54 9.17 -2.77 -4.94
C ASN A 54 8.57 -1.74 -5.90
N GLY A 55 8.98 -0.49 -5.76
CA GLY A 55 8.66 0.57 -6.69
C GLY A 55 9.09 0.21 -8.12
N TRP A 56 8.31 0.72 -9.08
CA TRP A 56 8.40 0.50 -10.52
C TRP A 56 8.04 -0.93 -10.95
N MET A 57 6.79 -1.12 -11.40
CA MET A 57 6.40 -2.23 -12.27
C MET A 57 5.67 -1.69 -13.52
N PHE A 58 6.26 -1.88 -14.70
CA PHE A 58 5.64 -1.61 -16.00
C PHE A 58 5.84 -2.82 -16.93
N GLU A 59 4.78 -3.26 -17.63
CA GLU A 59 4.90 -3.90 -18.94
C GLU A 59 3.59 -3.74 -19.74
N VAL A 60 3.70 -3.22 -20.97
CA VAL A 60 2.78 -3.55 -22.07
C VAL A 60 3.68 -4.02 -23.22
N VAL A 61 3.59 -5.29 -23.61
CA VAL A 61 4.26 -5.81 -24.80
C VAL A 61 3.28 -6.61 -25.65
N SER A 62 3.04 -6.06 -26.85
CA SER A 62 2.32 -6.54 -28.05
C SER A 62 0.88 -7.03 -27.90
#